data_AF-A0A7R9N057-F1
#
_entry.id   AF-A0A7R9N057-F1
#
_cell.length_a   1.000
_cell.length_b   1.000
_cell.length_c   1.000
_cell.angle_alpha   90.00
_cell.angle_beta   90.00
_cell.angle_gamma   90.00
#
_symmetry.space_group_name_H-M   'P 1'
#
loop_
_entity.id
_entity.type
_entity.pdbx_description
1 polymer ?
#
loop_
_entity_poly.entity_id
_entity_poly.type
_entity_poly.pdbx_seq_one_letter_code
_entity_poly.pdbx_strand_id
1 'polypeptide(L)'
;MEEMNNKLKIFISYSHDDEKPFIEEFRKHLAPLKDKGLVEEWYDRMILPGENYQSKIDYNLEDADIICLFISANFLDSPSCKKEKKKAIELQNKKRNSSYSNYFIPLRVGR
;
A
#
# COMPACT_ATOMS: atom_id res chain seq x y z
N MET A 1 -31.02 7.69 0.79
CA MET A 1 -30.38 6.75 -0.15
C MET A 1 -28.89 6.98 0.02
N GLU A 2 -28.21 6.09 0.75
CA GLU A 2 -26.75 6.15 0.86
C GLU A 2 -26.18 5.72 -0.49
N GLU A 3 -25.52 6.65 -1.20
CA GLU A 3 -24.56 6.25 -2.22
C GLU A 3 -23.55 5.32 -1.53
N MET A 4 -23.44 4.08 -2.03
CA MET A 4 -22.38 3.16 -1.66
C MET A 4 -21.04 3.86 -1.93
N ASN A 5 -20.46 4.45 -0.89
CA ASN A 5 -19.21 5.18 -0.93
C ASN A 5 -18.08 4.17 -1.14
N ASN A 6 -17.92 3.72 -2.38
CA ASN A 6 -16.97 2.68 -2.74
C ASN A 6 -15.58 3.30 -2.88
N LYS A 7 -15.02 3.72 -1.75
CA LYS A 7 -13.67 4.29 -1.69
C LYS A 7 -12.67 3.24 -2.14
N LEU A 8 -11.74 3.62 -3.00
CA LEU A 8 -10.66 2.73 -3.39
C LEU A 8 -9.68 2.57 -2.23
N LYS A 9 -9.43 1.32 -1.83
CA LYS A 9 -8.49 0.98 -0.76
C LYS A 9 -7.08 0.87 -1.33
N ILE A 10 -6.19 1.71 -0.82
CA ILE A 10 -4.78 1.77 -1.24
C ILE A 10 -3.90 1.16 -0.14
N PHE A 11 -3.23 0.06 -0.44
CA PHE A 11 -2.18 -0.51 0.41
C PHE A 11 -0.83 0.05 0.02
N ILE A 12 -0.07 0.56 0.99
CA ILE A 12 1.27 1.11 0.78
C ILE A 12 2.31 0.19 1.43
N SER A 13 3.17 -0.41 0.60
CA SER A 13 4.33 -1.20 1.03
C SER A 13 5.61 -0.42 0.76
N TYR A 14 6.46 -0.29 1.76
CA TYR A 14 7.70 0.50 1.71
C TYR A 14 8.70 -0.04 2.76
N SER A 15 9.98 0.34 2.65
CA SER A 15 10.93 0.13 3.76
C SER A 15 10.80 1.27 4.76
N HIS A 16 10.90 0.99 6.07
CA HIS A 16 10.87 2.05 7.10
C HIS A 16 11.92 3.14 6.88
N ASP A 17 13.06 2.79 6.28
CA ASP A 17 14.13 3.74 5.93
C ASP A 17 13.72 4.76 4.85
N ASP A 18 12.66 4.49 4.10
CA ASP A 18 12.17 5.34 3.00
C ASP A 18 10.96 6.21 3.39
N GLU A 19 10.49 6.12 4.65
CA GLU A 19 9.26 6.78 5.12
C GLU A 19 9.30 8.31 4.91
N LYS A 20 10.40 8.94 5.35
CA LYS A 20 10.61 10.39 5.39
C LYS A 20 11.61 10.87 4.34
N PRO A 21 11.42 10.49 3.08
CA PRO A 21 10.69 11.52 2.32
C PRO A 21 9.51 11.00 1.51
N PHE A 22 9.54 9.76 1.04
CA PHE A 22 8.71 9.37 -0.09
C PHE A 22 7.25 9.09 0.31
N ILE A 23 7.04 8.48 1.46
CA ILE A 23 5.69 8.08 1.89
C ILE A 23 4.91 9.26 2.44
N GLU A 24 5.56 10.14 3.19
CA GLU A 24 4.94 11.39 3.63
C GLU A 24 4.52 12.27 2.45
N GLU A 25 5.37 12.40 1.42
CA GLU A 25 5.03 13.17 0.21
C GLU A 25 3.89 12.52 -0.57
N PHE A 26 3.94 11.20 -0.78
CA PHE A 26 2.86 10.47 -1.45
C PHE A 26 1.52 10.65 -0.74
N ARG A 27 1.50 10.58 0.59
CA ARG A 27 0.27 10.79 1.37
C ARG A 27 -0.27 12.22 1.26
N LYS A 28 0.60 13.23 1.12
CA LYS A 28 0.16 14.61 0.81
C LYS A 28 -0.49 14.69 -0.56
N HIS A 29 0.05 13.98 -1.56
CA HIS A 29 -0.58 13.89 -2.89
C HIS A 29 -1.93 13.15 -2.86
N LEU A 30 -2.13 12.21 -1.93
CA LEU A 30 -3.43 11.55 -1.74
C LEU A 30 -4.47 12.43 -1.02
N ALA A 31 -4.07 13.46 -0.28
CA ALA A 31 -4.99 14.25 0.55
C ALA A 31 -6.23 14.77 -0.19
N PRO A 32 -6.12 15.37 -1.40
CA PRO A 32 -7.30 15.84 -2.13
C PRO A 32 -8.28 14.72 -2.53
N LEU A 33 -7.78 13.50 -2.74
CA LEU A 33 -8.62 12.34 -3.07
C LEU A 33 -9.33 11.80 -1.83
N LYS A 34 -8.65 11.83 -0.68
CA LYS A 34 -9.22 11.45 0.62
C LYS A 34 -10.30 12.43 1.08
N ASP A 35 -10.06 13.72 0.90
CA ASP A 35 -11.01 14.78 1.25
C ASP A 35 -12.30 14.67 0.43
N LYS A 36 -12.20 14.20 -0.82
CA LYS A 36 -13.33 13.88 -1.69
C LYS A 36 -13.96 12.51 -1.39
N GLY A 37 -13.43 11.75 -0.44
CA GLY A 37 -13.88 10.41 -0.10
C GLY A 37 -13.65 9.38 -1.18
N LEU A 38 -12.75 9.61 -2.14
CA LEU A 38 -12.52 8.70 -3.27
C LEU A 38 -11.59 7.54 -2.93
N VAL A 39 -10.67 7.75 -1.99
CA VAL A 39 -9.65 6.77 -1.61
C VAL A 39 -9.49 6.71 -0.10
N GLU A 40 -9.01 5.57 0.38
CA GLU A 40 -8.58 5.34 1.76
C GLU A 40 -7.21 4.65 1.72
N GLU A 41 -6.20 5.21 2.38
CA GLU A 41 -4.87 4.60 2.45
C GLU A 41 -4.67 3.79 3.72
N TRP A 42 -3.95 2.67 3.59
CA TRP A 42 -3.50 1.86 4.71
C TRP A 42 -2.01 1.54 4.59
N TYR A 43 -1.31 1.61 5.72
CA TYR A 43 0.10 1.24 5.86
C TYR A 43 0.38 0.75 7.28
N ASP A 44 1.50 0.06 7.46
CA ASP A 44 1.86 -0.67 8.67
C ASP A 44 1.87 0.15 9.99
N ARG A 45 2.16 1.45 9.96
CA ARG A 45 2.09 2.33 11.15
C ARG A 45 0.68 2.50 11.72
N MET A 46 -0.34 2.07 10.99
CA MET A 46 -1.73 2.08 11.46
C MET A 46 -2.07 0.87 12.33
N ILE A 47 -1.18 -0.12 12.44
CA ILE A 47 -1.36 -1.27 13.31
C ILE A 47 -1.20 -0.82 14.77
N LEU A 48 -2.22 -1.08 15.59
CA LEU A 48 -2.20 -0.69 17.00
C LEU A 48 -1.35 -1.65 17.84
N PRO A 49 -0.75 -1.19 18.95
CA PRO A 49 -0.09 -2.06 19.90
C PRO A 49 -1.04 -3.15 20.41
N GLY A 50 -0.58 -4.41 20.38
CA GLY A 50 -1.37 -5.57 20.78
C GLY A 50 -2.17 -6.23 19.65
N GLU A 51 -2.22 -5.63 18.45
CA GLU A 51 -2.78 -6.30 17.28
C GLU A 51 -1.78 -7.30 16.68
N ASN A 52 -2.32 -8.36 16.05
CA ASN A 52 -1.49 -9.28 15.29
C ASN A 52 -1.01 -8.60 14.00
N TYR A 53 0.25 -8.17 14.03
CA TYR A 53 0.91 -7.46 12.94
C TYR A 53 0.74 -8.17 11.59
N GLN A 54 1.10 -9.46 11.52
CA GLN A 54 1.09 -10.21 10.26
C GLN A 54 -0.33 -10.40 9.72
N SER A 55 -1.30 -10.71 10.60
CA SER A 55 -2.69 -10.88 10.18
C SER A 55 -3.28 -9.58 9.63
N LYS A 56 -2.92 -8.42 10.19
CA LYS A 56 -3.38 -7.11 9.69
C LYS A 56 -2.77 -6.78 8.33
N ILE A 57 -1.48 -7.04 8.15
CA ILE A 57 -0.81 -6.87 6.85
C ILE A 57 -1.48 -7.75 5.80
N ASP A 58 -1.64 -9.05 6.09
CA ASP A 58 -2.22 -10.00 5.13
C ASP A 58 -3.66 -9.63 4.76
N TYR A 59 -4.48 -9.25 5.76
CA TYR A 59 -5.86 -8.81 5.54
C TYR A 59 -5.94 -7.57 4.64
N ASN A 60 -5.23 -6.49 5.00
CA ASN A 60 -5.31 -5.23 4.25
C ASN A 60 -4.69 -5.35 2.85
N LEU A 61 -3.68 -6.20 2.68
CA LEU A 61 -3.10 -6.48 1.38
C LEU A 61 -4.09 -7.24 0.47
N GLU A 62 -4.85 -8.20 1.02
CA GLU A 62 -5.86 -8.95 0.27
C GLU A 62 -7.12 -8.12 -0.03
N ASP A 63 -7.50 -7.22 0.87
CA ASP A 63 -8.68 -6.37 0.78
C ASP A 63 -8.45 -5.10 -0.08
N ALA A 64 -7.20 -4.75 -0.39
CA ALA A 64 -6.88 -3.59 -1.21
C ALA A 64 -7.34 -3.72 -2.68
N ASP A 65 -7.73 -2.57 -3.24
CA ASP A 65 -8.00 -2.38 -4.68
C ASP A 65 -6.74 -1.99 -5.43
N ILE A 66 -5.90 -1.18 -4.77
CA ILE A 66 -4.65 -0.65 -5.30
C ILE A 66 -3.53 -1.01 -4.33
N ILE A 67 -2.47 -1.64 -4.84
CA ILE A 67 -1.24 -1.88 -4.06
C ILE A 67 -0.12 -1.03 -4.63
N CYS A 68 0.41 -0.12 -3.82
CA CYS A 68 1.56 0.72 -4.13
C CYS A 68 2.81 0.13 -3.46
N LEU A 69 3.72 -0.42 -4.26
CA LEU A 69 5.00 -0.95 -3.80
C LEU A 69 6.11 0.07 -4.08
N PHE A 70 6.66 0.68 -3.04
CA PHE A 70 7.74 1.67 -3.12
C PHE A 70 9.10 0.96 -3.13
N ILE A 71 9.58 0.66 -4.34
CA ILE A 71 10.77 -0.17 -4.53
C ILE A 71 12.04 0.70 -4.45
N SER A 72 12.77 0.57 -3.35
CA SER A 72 14.11 1.12 -3.12
C SER A 72 15.16 0.01 -2.92
N ALA A 73 16.43 0.36 -2.73
CA ALA A 73 17.45 -0.60 -2.30
C ALA A 73 17.12 -1.21 -0.92
N ASN A 74 16.64 -0.39 0.03
CA ASN A 74 16.26 -0.83 1.38
C ASN A 74 15.06 -1.80 1.33
N PHE A 75 14.07 -1.50 0.48
CA PHE A 75 12.94 -2.38 0.22
C PHE A 75 13.39 -3.76 -0.29
N LEU A 76 14.34 -3.76 -1.22
CA LEU A 76 14.88 -4.99 -1.80
C LEU A 76 15.80 -5.75 -0.83
N ASP A 77 16.24 -5.15 0.27
CA ASP A 77 16.97 -5.85 1.32
C ASP A 77 16.03 -6.44 2.39
N SER A 78 14.94 -5.74 2.72
CA SER A 78 13.97 -6.15 3.75
C SER A 78 13.23 -7.48 3.46
N PRO A 79 13.30 -8.48 4.36
CA PRO A 79 12.55 -9.74 4.22
C PRO A 79 11.03 -9.58 4.21
N SER A 80 10.49 -8.67 5.02
CA SER A 80 9.05 -8.42 5.10
C SER A 80 8.53 -7.82 3.79
N CYS A 81 9.23 -6.82 3.23
CA CYS A 81 8.89 -6.19 1.96
C CYS A 81 8.94 -7.20 0.79
N LYS A 82 9.90 -8.13 0.80
CA LYS A 82 9.97 -9.24 -0.19
C LYS A 82 8.73 -10.13 -0.13
N LYS A 83 8.25 -10.45 1.08
CA LYS A 83 7.05 -11.29 1.28
C LYS A 83 5.80 -10.57 0.76
N GLU A 84 5.63 -9.29 1.10
CA GLU A 84 4.51 -8.47 0.62
C GLU A 84 4.50 -8.32 -0.90
N LYS A 85 5.66 -8.04 -1.51
CA LYS A 85 5.82 -7.99 -2.98
C LYS A 85 5.37 -9.30 -3.64
N LYS A 86 5.81 -10.44 -3.12
CA LYS A 86 5.45 -11.76 -3.68
C LYS A 86 3.93 -11.96 -3.63
N LYS A 87 3.32 -11.65 -2.49
CA LYS A 87 1.88 -11.79 -2.28
C LYS A 87 1.07 -10.84 -3.16
N ALA A 88 1.51 -9.59 -3.36
CA ALA A 88 0.89 -8.64 -4.28
C ALA A 88 0.86 -9.16 -5.72
N ILE A 89 1.95 -9.78 -6.19
CA ILE A 89 2.01 -10.42 -7.52
C ILE A 89 1.06 -11.62 -7.61
N GLU A 90 0.99 -12.45 -6.56
CA GLU A 90 0.06 -13.57 -6.50
C GLU A 90 -1.40 -13.10 -6.57
N LEU A 91 -1.74 -12.01 -5.88
CA LEU A 91 -3.09 -11.44 -5.89
C LEU A 91 -3.48 -10.89 -7.25
N GLN A 92 -2.55 -10.25 -7.97
CA GLN A 92 -2.80 -9.77 -9.34
C GLN A 92 -3.18 -10.89 -10.30
N ASN A 93 -2.50 -12.03 -10.21
CA ASN A 93 -2.80 -13.19 -11.03
C ASN A 93 -4.19 -13.78 -10.71
N LYS A 94 -4.61 -13.73 -9.44
CA LYS A 94 -5.93 -14.20 -9.00
C LYS A 94 -7.06 -13.24 -9.37
N LYS A 95 -6.83 -11.93 -9.26
CA LYS A 95 -7.84 -10.87 -9.45
C LYS A 95 -7.88 -10.30 -10.88
N ARG A 96 -7.28 -10.98 -11.86
CA ARG A 96 -7.06 -10.50 -13.24
C ARG A 96 -8.34 -10.13 -14.03
N ASN A 97 -9.53 -10.43 -13.49
CA ASN A 97 -10.85 -10.10 -14.06
C ASN A 97 -11.62 -9.01 -13.28
N SER A 98 -11.03 -8.38 -12.25
CA SER A 98 -11.61 -7.28 -11.47
C SER A 98 -10.71 -6.04 -11.51
N SER A 99 -11.22 -4.86 -11.16
CA SER A 99 -10.55 -3.54 -11.19
C SER A 99 -9.29 -3.38 -10.31
N TYR A 100 -8.64 -4.48 -9.94
CA TYR A 100 -7.46 -4.56 -9.09
C TYR A 100 -6.19 -4.16 -9.86
N SER A 101 -5.38 -3.27 -9.29
CA SER A 101 -4.16 -2.76 -9.93
C SER A 101 -2.97 -2.73 -8.96
N ASN A 102 -1.84 -3.27 -9.40
CA ASN A 102 -0.55 -3.13 -8.71
C ASN A 102 0.29 -2.03 -9.37
N TYR A 103 0.79 -1.09 -8.58
CA TYR A 103 1.72 -0.06 -9.02
C TYR A 103 3.07 -0.24 -8.35
N PHE A 104 4.09 -0.48 -9.18
CA PHE A 104 5.49 -0.50 -8.74
C PHE A 104 6.04 0.92 -8.90
N ILE A 105 6.33 1.58 -7.78
CA ILE A 105 6.82 2.95 -7.75
C ILE A 105 8.32 2.88 -7.45
N PRO A 106 9.20 3.03 -8.46
CA PRO A 106 10.64 3.01 -8.23
C PRO A 106 11.07 4.27 -7.48
N LEU A 107 11.72 4.09 -6.34
CA LEU A 107 12.31 5.18 -5.57
C LEU A 107 13.73 5.44 -6.07
N ARG A 108 13.91 6.55 -6.79
CA ARG A 108 15.24 7.06 -7.13
C ARG A 108 15.66 8.09 -6.09
N VAL A 109 16.74 7.80 -5.39
CA VAL A 109 17.45 8.82 -4.61
C VAL A 109 18.18 9.71 -5.62
N GLY A 110 17.75 10.96 -5.75
CA GLY A 110 18.49 11.98 -6.49
C GLY A 110 19.87 12.15 -5.87
N ARG A 111 20.92 12.16 -6.70
CA ARG A 111 22.26 12.57 -6.27
C ARG A 111 22.33 14.08 -6.15
#